data_AF-A0A4Y7WL90-F1
#
_entry.id   AF-A0A4Y7WL90-F1
#
_cell.length_a   1.000
_cell.length_b   1.000
_cell.length_c   1.000
_cell.angle_alpha   90.00
_cell.angle_beta   90.00
_cell.angle_gamma   90.00
#
_symmetry.space_group_name_H-M   'P 1'
#
loop_
_entity.id
_entity.type
_entity.pdbx_description
1 polymer ?
#
loop_
_entity_poly.entity_id
_entity_poly.type
_entity_poly.pdbx_seq_one_letter_code
_entity_poly.pdbx_strand_id
1 'polypeptide(L)'
;MRKLKKSLITVVVSLGVLLGACAGSEYDAEIEEVIELYKNDESAMMWMDEEQITRDNADINVYEGGRYIKIGFFDLEDEDKTVRYEFYEKKGNNYEWLPRMNQTDDRLGLVDMEPEHYEVKGKY
;
A
#
# COMPACT_ATOMS: atom_id res chain seq x y z
N MET A 1 24.49 -29.11 -44.17
CA MET A 1 24.13 -30.18 -43.21
C MET A 1 23.84 -29.53 -41.86
N ARG A 2 22.59 -29.57 -41.38
CA ARG A 2 22.18 -29.01 -40.08
C ARG A 2 22.06 -30.13 -39.06
N LYS A 3 22.93 -30.19 -38.05
CA LYS A 3 22.67 -30.83 -36.75
C LYS A 3 23.55 -30.19 -35.68
N LEU A 4 23.00 -29.27 -34.90
CA LEU A 4 23.55 -28.91 -33.60
C LEU A 4 22.47 -29.13 -32.56
N LYS A 5 22.91 -29.76 -31.47
CA LYS A 5 22.14 -30.57 -30.54
C LYS A 5 21.36 -29.69 -29.57
N LYS A 6 20.20 -30.18 -29.15
CA LYS A 6 19.38 -29.66 -28.05
C LYS A 6 20.27 -29.54 -26.80
N SER A 7 20.41 -28.33 -26.25
CA SER A 7 20.98 -28.11 -24.93
C SER A 7 20.03 -27.20 -24.17
N LEU A 8 19.12 -27.80 -23.41
CA LEU A 8 18.28 -27.12 -22.43
C LEU A 8 19.16 -26.97 -21.18
N ILE A 9 19.75 -25.79 -20.99
CA ILE A 9 20.42 -25.44 -19.74
C ILE A 9 19.35 -24.85 -18.82
N THR A 10 18.79 -25.71 -17.97
CA THR A 10 18.02 -25.30 -16.81
C THR A 10 19.00 -24.91 -15.70
N VAL A 11 19.07 -23.62 -15.37
CA VAL A 11 19.62 -23.16 -14.09
C VAL A 11 18.55 -22.30 -13.43
N VAL A 12 17.71 -22.97 -12.67
CA VAL A 12 16.86 -22.34 -11.66
C VAL A 12 17.65 -22.43 -10.36
N VAL A 13 17.79 -21.30 -9.67
CA VAL A 13 17.39 -21.08 -8.29
C VAL A 13 18.01 -19.75 -7.88
N SER A 14 17.11 -18.78 -7.78
CA SER A 14 17.26 -17.42 -7.29
C SER A 14 17.95 -17.41 -5.93
N LEU A 15 19.10 -16.73 -5.86
CA LEU A 15 19.74 -16.39 -4.60
C LEU A 15 19.10 -15.12 -4.05
N GLY A 16 17.86 -15.25 -3.54
CA GLY A 16 17.17 -14.21 -2.79
C GLY A 16 17.28 -14.52 -1.30
N VAL A 17 18.41 -14.15 -0.68
CA VAL A 17 18.50 -14.12 0.78
C VAL A 17 17.87 -12.81 1.23
N LEU A 18 16.55 -12.80 1.41
CA LEU A 18 15.90 -11.75 2.20
C LEU A 18 16.09 -12.12 3.66
N LEU A 19 17.02 -11.43 4.32
CA LEU A 19 17.21 -11.47 5.76
C LEU A 19 15.96 -10.85 6.40
N GLY A 20 14.98 -11.71 6.71
CA GLY A 20 13.86 -11.37 7.58
C GLY A 20 14.34 -11.22 9.03
N ALA A 21 14.80 -10.02 9.37
CA ALA A 21 14.93 -9.52 10.73
C ALA A 21 14.68 -8.01 10.62
N CYS A 22 13.49 -7.50 10.94
CA CYS A 22 12.83 -7.48 12.25
C CYS A 22 11.31 -7.45 12.03
N ALA A 23 10.52 -8.20 12.82
CA ALA A 23 9.09 -8.10 13.19
C ALA A 23 8.06 -7.17 12.46
N GLY A 24 8.35 -6.64 11.29
CA GLY A 24 7.58 -5.67 10.53
C GLY A 24 7.31 -6.17 9.12
N SER A 25 6.42 -5.47 8.40
CA SER A 25 6.05 -5.82 7.04
C SER A 25 7.18 -5.49 6.07
N GLU A 26 7.27 -6.20 4.94
CA GLU A 26 8.18 -5.81 3.85
C GLU A 26 7.84 -4.43 3.25
N TYR A 27 6.63 -3.92 3.54
CA TYR A 27 6.10 -2.64 3.08
C TYR A 27 6.15 -1.53 4.13
N ASP A 28 6.90 -1.71 5.23
CA ASP A 28 6.95 -0.72 6.33
C ASP A 28 7.38 0.68 5.86
N ALA A 29 8.38 0.76 4.99
CA ALA A 29 8.90 2.03 4.49
C ALA A 29 7.89 2.72 3.57
N GLU A 30 7.27 1.96 2.68
CA GLU A 30 6.23 2.43 1.77
C GLU A 30 5.01 2.97 2.52
N ILE A 31 4.58 2.27 3.56
CA ILE A 31 3.42 2.68 4.39
C ILE A 31 3.74 3.99 5.12
N GLU A 32 4.92 4.09 5.73
CA GLU A 32 5.32 5.32 6.44
C GLU A 32 5.39 6.52 5.49
N GLU A 33 5.97 6.35 4.30
CA GLU A 33 6.02 7.42 3.27
C GLU A 33 4.62 7.89 2.88
N VAL A 34 3.67 6.98 2.67
CA VAL A 34 2.28 7.34 2.32
C VAL A 34 1.58 8.07 3.47
N ILE A 35 1.81 7.68 4.71
CA ILE A 35 1.26 8.39 5.89
C ILE A 35 1.84 9.80 5.99
N GLU A 36 3.15 9.97 5.79
CA GLU A 36 3.79 11.29 5.75
C GLU A 36 3.23 12.16 4.62
N LEU A 37 3.01 11.58 3.43
CA LEU A 37 2.39 12.29 2.30
C LEU A 37 0.96 12.74 2.63
N TYR A 38 0.17 11.88 3.27
CA TYR A 38 -1.18 12.24 3.72
C TYR A 38 -1.15 13.43 4.68
N LYS A 39 -0.24 13.41 5.68
CA LYS A 39 -0.08 14.51 6.64
C LYS A 39 0.36 15.83 6.00
N ASN A 40 1.13 15.76 4.93
CA ASN A 40 1.59 16.94 4.20
C ASN A 40 0.55 17.49 3.21
N ASP A 41 -0.57 16.81 3.00
CA ASP A 41 -1.67 17.29 2.16
C ASP A 41 -2.66 18.10 3.00
N GLU A 42 -2.63 19.44 2.85
CA GLU A 42 -3.52 20.35 3.57
C GLU A 42 -5.01 20.01 3.39
N SER A 43 -5.40 19.47 2.23
CA SER A 43 -6.80 19.13 1.95
C SER A 43 -7.24 17.84 2.64
N ALA A 44 -6.32 16.90 2.84
CA ALA A 44 -6.54 15.69 3.62
C ALA A 44 -6.63 16.02 5.13
N MET A 45 -5.77 16.93 5.59
CA MET A 45 -5.71 17.41 6.98
C MET A 45 -6.92 18.24 7.42
N MET A 46 -7.79 18.69 6.49
CA MET A 46 -9.04 19.39 6.86
C MET A 46 -10.10 18.47 7.47
N TRP A 47 -9.97 17.16 7.30
CA TRP A 47 -11.02 16.19 7.66
C TRP A 47 -10.77 15.48 8.98
N MET A 48 -9.56 15.56 9.53
CA MET A 48 -9.15 14.78 10.69
C MET A 48 -7.96 15.45 11.38
N ASP A 49 -7.94 15.39 12.71
CA ASP A 49 -6.81 15.83 13.51
C ASP A 49 -5.56 14.98 13.22
N GLU A 50 -4.38 15.62 13.20
CA GLU A 50 -3.11 14.98 12.87
C GLU A 50 -2.78 13.81 13.80
N GLU A 51 -3.16 13.92 15.07
CA GLU A 51 -2.95 12.91 16.09
C GLU A 51 -3.67 11.59 15.80
N GLN A 52 -4.75 11.64 15.01
CA GLN A 52 -5.50 10.46 14.61
C GLN A 52 -4.91 9.79 13.35
N ILE A 53 -4.06 10.50 12.60
CA ILE A 53 -3.42 10.02 11.38
C ILE A 53 -2.17 9.23 11.76
N THR A 54 -2.38 7.97 12.15
CA THR A 54 -1.32 7.05 12.56
C THR A 54 -1.56 5.67 11.96
N ARG A 55 -0.47 4.90 11.76
CA ARG A 55 -0.57 3.50 11.30
C ARG A 55 -1.39 2.63 12.25
N ASP A 56 -1.37 2.93 13.56
CA ASP A 56 -2.16 2.21 14.56
C ASP A 56 -3.64 2.62 14.58
N ASN A 57 -4.05 3.57 13.73
CA ASN A 57 -5.42 3.99 13.52
C ASN A 57 -5.80 3.99 12.02
N ALA A 58 -5.40 2.95 11.28
CA ALA A 58 -5.56 2.89 9.83
C ALA A 58 -6.09 1.53 9.33
N ASP A 59 -6.75 1.58 8.16
CA ASP A 59 -7.03 0.47 7.27
C ASP A 59 -6.14 0.62 6.02
N ILE A 60 -5.19 -0.30 5.87
CA ILE A 60 -4.11 -0.23 4.88
C ILE A 60 -4.13 -1.51 4.04
N ASN A 61 -4.14 -1.33 2.73
CA ASN A 61 -4.08 -2.41 1.76
C ASN A 61 -2.99 -2.09 0.73
N VAL A 62 -2.12 -3.07 0.47
CA VAL A 62 -0.98 -2.93 -0.44
C VAL A 62 -1.12 -3.91 -1.61
N TYR A 63 -0.86 -3.43 -2.82
CA TYR A 63 -1.06 -4.18 -4.06
C TYR A 63 0.14 -4.05 -5.00
N GLU A 64 0.27 -5.03 -5.91
CA GLU A 64 1.25 -5.05 -7.01
C GLU A 64 2.70 -4.76 -6.57
N GLY A 65 3.22 -5.52 -5.60
CA GLY A 65 4.58 -5.36 -5.08
C GLY A 65 4.82 -4.02 -4.39
N GLY A 66 3.79 -3.44 -3.77
CA GLY A 66 3.85 -2.11 -3.17
C GLY A 66 3.58 -0.98 -4.16
N ARG A 67 3.31 -1.26 -5.43
CA ARG A 67 3.06 -0.19 -6.41
C ARG A 67 1.84 0.64 -6.06
N TYR A 68 0.82 0.05 -5.44
CA TYR A 68 -0.39 0.77 -5.02
C TYR A 68 -0.66 0.58 -3.54
N ILE A 69 -1.02 1.67 -2.87
CA ILE A 69 -1.45 1.66 -1.47
C ILE A 69 -2.81 2.34 -1.38
N LYS A 70 -3.78 1.61 -0.83
CA LYS A 70 -5.07 2.15 -0.38
C LYS A 70 -4.98 2.32 1.12
N ILE A 71 -5.22 3.53 1.60
CA ILE A 71 -5.15 3.85 3.02
C ILE A 71 -6.38 4.67 3.43
N GLY A 72 -6.89 4.41 4.63
CA GLY A 72 -7.86 5.26 5.28
C GLY A 72 -7.68 5.23 6.79
N PHE A 73 -8.04 6.31 7.46
CA PHE A 73 -7.93 6.46 8.90
C PHE A 73 -9.32 6.43 9.54
N PHE A 74 -9.43 5.88 10.74
CA PHE A 74 -10.70 5.89 11.47
C PHE A 74 -10.86 7.22 12.19
N ASP A 75 -11.94 7.93 11.90
CA ASP A 75 -12.36 9.05 12.72
C ASP A 75 -12.84 8.51 14.08
N LEU A 76 -12.10 8.83 15.14
CA LEU A 76 -12.38 8.36 16.50
C LEU A 76 -13.52 9.14 17.15
N GLU A 77 -13.90 10.28 16.59
CA GLU A 77 -15.05 11.09 17.03
C GLU A 77 -16.35 10.67 16.32
N ASP A 78 -16.24 10.01 15.17
CA ASP A 78 -17.38 9.45 14.43
C ASP A 78 -17.82 8.09 14.99
N GLU A 79 -19.05 8.01 15.51
CA GLU A 79 -19.64 6.76 16.00
C GLU A 79 -19.76 5.69 14.90
N ASP A 80 -19.98 6.12 13.65
CA ASP A 80 -20.09 5.23 12.49
C ASP A 80 -18.70 4.79 11.98
N LYS A 81 -17.62 5.39 12.50
CA LYS A 81 -16.23 5.19 12.09
C LYS A 81 -16.07 5.22 10.57
N THR A 82 -16.65 6.23 9.94
CA THR A 82 -16.60 6.39 8.48
C THR A 82 -15.15 6.55 8.05
N VAL A 83 -14.70 5.68 7.14
CA VAL A 83 -13.34 5.73 6.62
C VAL A 83 -13.36 6.36 5.23
N ARG A 84 -12.65 7.48 5.09
CA ARG A 84 -12.31 8.02 3.79
C ARG A 84 -11.03 7.37 3.29
N TYR A 85 -11.14 6.68 2.16
CA TYR A 85 -10.00 6.03 1.53
C TYR A 85 -9.36 6.94 0.49
N GLU A 86 -8.04 7.03 0.58
CA GLU A 86 -7.18 7.63 -0.42
C GLU A 86 -6.28 6.55 -1.03
N PHE A 87 -5.83 6.81 -2.26
CA PHE A 87 -5.07 5.85 -3.05
C PHE A 87 -3.77 6.51 -3.51
N TYR A 88 -2.67 5.77 -3.45
CA TYR A 88 -1.34 6.24 -3.82
C TYR A 88 -0.70 5.26 -4.80
N GLU A 89 0.05 5.79 -5.77
CA GLU A 89 0.85 5.01 -6.72
C GLU A 89 2.33 5.34 -6.58
N LYS A 90 3.17 4.30 -6.56
CA LYS A 90 4.62 4.43 -6.64
C LYS A 90 5.03 4.88 -8.04
N LYS A 91 5.62 6.07 -8.15
CA LYS A 91 6.20 6.65 -9.37
C LYS A 91 7.71 6.80 -9.21
N GLY A 92 8.45 5.83 -9.73
CA GLY A 92 9.90 5.78 -9.55
C GLY A 92 10.24 5.48 -8.09
N ASN A 93 10.81 6.46 -7.39
CA ASN A 93 11.25 6.32 -6.01
C ASN A 93 10.28 6.91 -4.98
N ASN A 94 9.22 7.59 -5.41
CA ASN A 94 8.29 8.27 -4.51
C ASN A 94 6.85 7.78 -4.75
N TYR A 95 5.97 8.02 -3.78
CA TYR A 95 4.53 7.90 -3.98
C TYR A 95 3.87 9.20 -4.42
N GLU A 96 2.82 9.06 -5.22
CA GLU A 96 1.94 10.15 -5.63
C GLU A 96 0.49 9.77 -5.31
N TRP A 97 -0.27 10.73 -4.79
CA TRP A 97 -1.71 10.57 -4.59
C TRP A 97 -2.43 10.42 -5.93
N LEU A 98 -3.42 9.53 -5.99
CA LEU A 98 -4.30 9.31 -7.12
C LEU A 98 -5.61 10.08 -6.93
N PRO A 99 -5.70 11.32 -7.43
CA PRO A 99 -6.85 12.19 -7.19
C PRO A 99 -8.14 11.59 -7.74
N ARG A 100 -9.21 11.77 -6.95
CA ARG A 100 -10.59 11.34 -7.27
C ARG A 100 -10.78 9.83 -7.37
N MET A 101 -9.79 9.04 -6.95
CA MET A 101 -9.97 7.62 -6.77
C MET A 101 -10.56 7.36 -5.38
N ASN A 102 -11.63 6.58 -5.31
CA ASN A 102 -12.27 6.19 -4.05
C ASN A 102 -12.85 4.78 -4.18
N GLN A 103 -13.52 4.28 -3.13
CA GLN A 103 -14.12 2.94 -3.16
C GLN A 103 -15.10 2.68 -4.33
N THR A 104 -15.75 3.72 -4.85
CA THR A 104 -16.76 3.65 -5.91
C THR A 104 -16.25 4.07 -7.29
N ASP A 105 -15.18 4.86 -7.34
CA ASP A 105 -14.46 5.28 -8.57
C ASP A 105 -13.03 4.73 -8.52
N ASP A 106 -12.94 3.41 -8.34
CA ASP A 106 -11.69 2.67 -8.39
C ASP A 106 -11.40 2.25 -9.84
N ARG A 107 -10.74 3.15 -10.56
CA ARG A 107 -10.34 2.93 -11.96
C ARG A 107 -9.29 1.83 -12.17
N LEU A 108 -8.71 1.29 -11.10
CA LEU A 108 -7.67 0.26 -11.15
C LEU A 108 -8.19 -1.11 -10.71
N GLY A 109 -9.38 -1.18 -10.10
CA GLY A 109 -9.98 -2.42 -9.60
C GLY A 109 -9.27 -3.01 -8.38
N LEU A 110 -8.57 -2.18 -7.60
CA LEU A 110 -7.86 -2.57 -6.37
C LEU A 110 -8.82 -2.99 -5.24
N VAL A 111 -10.02 -2.41 -5.17
CA VAL A 111 -11.04 -2.69 -4.16
C VAL A 111 -11.53 -4.13 -4.26
N ASP A 112 -11.64 -4.66 -5.48
CA ASP A 112 -12.04 -6.04 -5.74
C ASP A 112 -10.84 -7.01 -5.78
N MET A 113 -9.61 -6.50 -5.68
CA MET A 113 -8.39 -7.27 -5.68
C MET A 113 -8.02 -7.74 -4.26
N GLU A 114 -7.49 -8.95 -4.14
CA GLU A 114 -6.90 -9.42 -2.89
C GLU A 114 -5.55 -8.69 -2.67
N PRO A 115 -5.36 -7.99 -1.54
CA PRO A 115 -4.10 -7.30 -1.27
C PRO A 115 -2.99 -8.29 -0.93
N GLU A 116 -1.77 -7.94 -1.31
CA GLU A 116 -0.57 -8.69 -0.92
C GLU A 116 -0.25 -8.51 0.56
N HIS A 117 -0.65 -7.35 1.11
CA HIS A 117 -0.52 -7.04 2.53
C HIS A 117 -1.69 -6.18 3.01
N TYR A 118 -2.17 -6.50 4.22
CA TYR A 118 -3.34 -5.87 4.82
C TYR A 118 -3.14 -5.65 6.32
N GLU A 119 -3.43 -4.43 6.79
CA GLU A 119 -3.44 -4.06 8.21
C GLU A 119 -4.69 -3.27 8.54
N VAL A 120 -5.40 -3.68 9.60
CA VAL A 120 -6.44 -2.85 10.23
C VAL A 120 -6.17 -2.73 11.71
N LYS A 121 -6.03 -1.49 12.16
CA LYS A 121 -5.78 -1.12 13.56
C LYS A 121 -6.64 0.09 13.97
N GLY A 122 -6.96 0.24 15.25
CA GLY A 122 -7.77 1.37 15.76
C GLY A 122 -9.29 1.24 15.55
N LYS A 123 -9.73 0.21 14.81
CA LYS A 123 -11.16 -0.02 14.54
C LYS A 123 -12.00 -0.35 15.79
N TYR A 124 -11.41 -0.80 16.90
CA TYR A 124 -12.13 -1.22 18.12
C TYR A 124 -11.41 -0.83 19.40
#